data_AF-A0A512BLY0-F1
#
_entry.id   AF-A0A512BLY0-F1
#
_cell.length_a   1.000
_cell.length_b   1.000
_cell.length_c   1.000
_cell.angle_alpha   90.00
_cell.angle_beta   90.00
_cell.angle_gamma   90.00
#
_symmetry.space_group_name_H-M   'P 1'
#
loop_
_entity.id
_entity.type
_entity.pdbx_description
1 polymer ?
#
loop_
_entity_poly.entity_id
_entity_poly.type
_entity_poly.pdbx_seq_one_letter_code
_entity_poly.pdbx_strand_id
1 'polypeptide(L)'
;MHFDTARDLARVAGGLPYALPAPHPLSAYLNALIDAGVTPTLLNNVHLSILPDSQNVFASFAELAGLQERDPFRYGSVRLVGTILADPLYANAERLAHPQIQGIRIVLHDAGPEAVGDDAFTGADWQQLFTRLRPDQHVHVYAQEAAVNLKVLRQLPERVPVLIDHLGTCRPERGVDEPAFAALLREARERGNVYFKGPGYRTAIDAAAALPFAVRIAERVGAHRLLLEASDAPPCRRRPRGPGLRRSLHPSGRVRLRRAACPRHRRTDRHHSRCPASRRIRRDLSDLLLKGKSMTNLIEEEIIFPAPYHDGTHQLRGRVFLPVSLSVEQEKLPPVVFNSGFTGGASMYGQLMGKALAERGYRVMTYDVAGFFKNKDVRNTVRRGDLTVTNVSLEDQKDEVLAAISWTKERFGRMPVVASWAMGSVASLAAVAELARAGGDQVPYYVPMSYTRMSALQNLRADKEAAHAALMGLSDDEPVPPFDTGTEATKLGYYPLDPATQAYVDEQLGSYTDADGVERWPGCSAVTAKSYKECLAFDPEAQLAGASGRFPPALIIHGAENTLHMPEESVRLHQVYPGQKTKAPLLIAGMEHGQQLSAENVVFRYMIENIDCGIRGNTM
;
A
#
# COMPACT_ATOMS: atom_id res chain seq x y z
N MET A 1 -10.90 3.25 15.89
CA MET A 1 -10.59 1.83 15.60
C MET A 1 -11.90 1.11 15.34
N HIS A 2 -11.83 -0.01 14.63
CA HIS A 2 -12.94 -0.95 14.49
C HIS A 2 -12.49 -2.26 15.12
N PHE A 3 -13.30 -2.78 16.05
CA PHE A 3 -13.12 -4.12 16.58
C PHE A 3 -14.33 -4.95 16.21
N ASP A 4 -14.07 -6.13 15.66
CA ASP A 4 -15.06 -7.04 15.10
C ASP A 4 -14.51 -8.46 15.15
N THR A 5 -15.44 -9.42 15.20
CA THR A 5 -15.15 -10.84 15.27
C THR A 5 -15.64 -11.54 14.01
N ALA A 6 -15.20 -12.78 13.78
CA ALA A 6 -15.72 -13.60 12.69
C ALA A 6 -17.26 -13.72 12.75
N ARG A 7 -17.84 -13.72 13.96
CA ARG A 7 -19.30 -13.75 14.16
C ARG A 7 -19.97 -12.46 13.71
N ASP A 8 -19.36 -11.31 13.95
CA ASP A 8 -19.90 -10.03 13.51
C ASP A 8 -19.93 -9.96 11.99
N LEU A 9 -18.82 -10.37 11.36
CA LEU A 9 -18.65 -10.37 9.90
C LEU A 9 -19.55 -11.39 9.19
N ALA A 10 -19.81 -12.54 9.82
CA ALA A 10 -20.73 -13.55 9.29
C ALA A 10 -22.17 -13.01 9.08
N ARG A 11 -22.58 -11.97 9.82
CA ARG A 11 -23.91 -11.35 9.67
C ARG A 11 -24.10 -10.59 8.36
N VAL A 12 -23.00 -10.27 7.69
CA VAL A 12 -22.98 -9.51 6.44
C VAL A 12 -22.30 -10.29 5.31
N ALA A 13 -21.95 -11.55 5.57
CA ALA A 13 -21.44 -12.48 4.58
C ALA A 13 -22.49 -12.66 3.46
N GLY A 14 -22.10 -12.35 2.23
CA GLY A 14 -22.94 -12.46 1.03
C GLY A 14 -23.72 -11.19 0.66
N GLY A 15 -23.69 -10.14 1.49
CA GLY A 15 -24.39 -8.87 1.20
C GLY A 15 -23.50 -7.73 0.71
N LEU A 16 -22.17 -7.91 0.74
CA LEU A 16 -21.21 -6.86 0.38
C LEU A 16 -20.58 -7.17 -0.98
N PRO A 17 -20.35 -6.15 -1.82
CA PRO A 17 -19.72 -6.32 -3.14
C PRO A 17 -18.21 -6.59 -3.06
N TYR A 18 -17.65 -6.73 -1.86
CA TYR A 18 -16.22 -6.94 -1.58
C TYR A 18 -16.00 -7.99 -0.49
N ALA A 19 -14.78 -8.52 -0.43
CA ALA A 19 -14.36 -9.48 0.58
C ALA A 19 -14.50 -8.90 2.00
N LEU A 20 -14.95 -9.74 2.93
CA LEU A 20 -15.01 -9.34 4.34
C LEU A 20 -13.59 -9.12 4.88
N PRO A 21 -13.37 -8.07 5.69
CA PRO A 21 -12.08 -7.89 6.35
C PRO A 21 -11.78 -9.09 7.27
N ALA A 22 -10.50 -9.34 7.54
CA ALA A 22 -10.15 -10.32 8.57
C ALA A 22 -10.67 -9.86 9.94
N PRO A 23 -11.13 -10.80 10.81
CA PRO A 23 -11.56 -10.46 12.16
C PRO A 23 -10.48 -9.67 12.91
N HIS A 24 -10.88 -8.58 13.55
CA HIS A 24 -9.98 -7.73 14.32
C HIS A 24 -10.44 -7.60 15.78
N PRO A 25 -10.26 -8.66 16.61
CA PRO A 25 -10.71 -8.66 18.00
C PRO A 25 -9.85 -7.73 18.87
N LEU A 26 -10.45 -7.17 19.93
CA LEU A 26 -9.78 -6.22 20.82
C LEU A 26 -8.56 -6.85 21.52
N SER A 27 -8.69 -8.10 21.96
CA SER A 27 -7.62 -8.84 22.64
C SER A 27 -6.36 -8.98 21.79
N ALA A 28 -6.50 -9.40 20.52
CA ALA A 28 -5.36 -9.53 19.60
C ALA A 28 -4.68 -8.18 19.38
N TYR A 29 -5.47 -7.12 19.17
CA TYR A 29 -4.95 -5.77 19.00
C TYR A 29 -4.19 -5.26 20.23
N LEU A 30 -4.76 -5.41 21.42
CA LEU A 30 -4.12 -4.99 22.66
C LEU A 30 -2.84 -5.77 22.95
N ASN A 31 -2.85 -7.09 22.70
CA ASN A 31 -1.66 -7.92 22.84
C ASN A 31 -0.52 -7.43 21.94
N ALA A 32 -0.81 -7.25 20.64
CA ALA A 32 0.18 -6.78 19.68
C ALA A 32 0.80 -5.43 20.10
N LEU A 33 -0.02 -4.48 20.59
CA LEU A 33 0.48 -3.20 21.09
C LEU A 33 1.34 -3.36 22.35
N ILE A 34 0.87 -4.11 23.34
CA ILE A 34 1.56 -4.26 24.62
C ILE A 34 2.88 -5.01 24.43
N ASP A 35 2.90 -6.05 23.59
CA ASP A 35 4.12 -6.80 23.26
C ASP A 35 5.12 -5.93 22.49
N ALA A 36 4.65 -4.93 21.74
CA ALA A 36 5.46 -3.88 21.14
C ALA A 36 5.88 -2.76 22.14
N GLY A 37 5.56 -2.90 23.43
CA GLY A 37 5.87 -1.92 24.48
C GLY A 37 4.97 -0.69 24.48
N VAL A 38 3.80 -0.76 23.84
CA VAL A 38 2.80 0.32 23.76
C VAL A 38 1.57 -0.06 24.58
N THR A 39 1.33 0.67 25.67
CA THR A 39 0.12 0.48 26.48
C THR A 39 -0.87 1.62 26.22
N PRO A 40 -1.95 1.41 25.44
CA PRO A 40 -2.91 2.46 25.17
C PRO A 40 -3.70 2.79 26.44
N THR A 41 -3.84 4.07 26.76
CA THR A 41 -4.66 4.50 27.92
C THR A 41 -6.13 4.69 27.56
N LEU A 42 -6.42 4.97 26.30
CA LEU A 42 -7.78 5.19 25.78
C LEU A 42 -7.85 4.69 24.34
N LEU A 43 -8.87 3.89 24.06
CA LEU A 43 -9.25 3.44 22.74
C LEU A 43 -10.66 3.94 22.43
N ASN A 44 -10.88 4.33 21.18
CA ASN A 44 -12.21 4.70 20.66
C ASN A 44 -12.61 3.69 19.57
N ASN A 45 -13.56 2.81 19.88
CA ASN A 45 -14.17 1.88 18.93
C ASN A 45 -15.41 2.52 18.30
N VAL A 46 -15.35 2.77 17.00
CA VAL A 46 -16.42 3.45 16.29
C VAL A 46 -17.19 2.44 15.45
N HIS A 47 -18.51 2.63 15.31
CA HIS A 47 -19.33 1.79 14.46
C HIS A 47 -18.71 1.60 13.06
N LEU A 48 -18.64 0.33 12.66
CA LEU A 48 -18.09 -0.12 11.39
C LEU A 48 -19.21 -0.11 10.35
N SER A 49 -19.03 0.66 9.29
CA SER A 49 -20.07 0.97 8.28
C SER A 49 -20.62 -0.24 7.54
N ILE A 50 -19.87 -1.34 7.50
CA ILE A 50 -20.30 -2.55 6.81
C ILE A 50 -21.25 -3.40 7.65
N LEU A 51 -21.34 -3.13 8.96
CA LEU A 51 -22.22 -3.86 9.86
C LEU A 51 -23.58 -3.16 9.92
N PRO A 52 -24.69 -3.91 10.06
CA PRO A 52 -26.03 -3.34 10.13
C PRO A 52 -26.29 -2.61 11.46
N ASP A 53 -25.46 -2.84 12.48
CA ASP A 53 -25.60 -2.24 13.80
C ASP A 53 -24.25 -2.12 14.53
N SER A 54 -24.29 -1.70 15.81
CA SER A 54 -23.09 -1.51 16.64
C SER A 54 -22.92 -2.56 17.73
N GLN A 55 -23.44 -3.77 17.55
CA GLN A 55 -23.25 -4.84 18.54
C GLN A 55 -21.78 -5.17 18.77
N ASN A 56 -20.95 -5.05 17.73
CA ASN A 56 -19.50 -5.19 17.83
C ASN A 56 -18.86 -4.18 18.81
N VAL A 57 -19.40 -2.95 18.90
CA VAL A 57 -18.95 -1.94 19.87
C VAL A 57 -19.24 -2.39 21.29
N PHE A 58 -20.45 -2.86 21.58
CA PHE A 58 -20.81 -3.38 22.91
C PHE A 58 -20.05 -4.66 23.27
N ALA A 59 -19.87 -5.57 22.32
CA ALA A 59 -19.08 -6.78 22.49
C ALA A 59 -17.63 -6.45 22.89
N SER A 60 -17.04 -5.42 22.29
CA SER A 60 -15.69 -4.98 22.65
C SER A 60 -15.58 -4.42 24.09
N PHE A 61 -16.66 -3.84 24.63
CA PHE A 61 -16.68 -3.40 26.03
C PHE A 61 -16.67 -4.61 26.98
N ALA A 62 -17.50 -5.61 26.70
CA ALA A 62 -17.54 -6.84 27.47
C ALA A 62 -16.20 -7.61 27.37
N GLU A 63 -15.59 -7.64 26.18
CA GLU A 63 -14.28 -8.23 25.97
C GLU A 63 -13.20 -7.53 26.81
N LEU A 64 -13.17 -6.18 26.83
CA LEU A 64 -12.22 -5.44 27.66
C LEU A 64 -12.43 -5.74 29.15
N ALA A 65 -13.67 -5.76 29.63
CA ALA A 65 -13.97 -6.06 31.03
C ALA A 65 -13.43 -7.45 31.42
N GLY A 66 -13.66 -8.47 30.58
CA GLY A 66 -13.12 -9.81 30.80
C GLY A 66 -11.59 -9.87 30.73
N LEU A 67 -10.95 -9.09 29.85
CA LEU A 67 -9.48 -8.97 29.83
C LEU A 67 -8.94 -8.34 31.11
N GLN A 68 -9.58 -7.27 31.59
CA GLN A 68 -9.19 -6.57 32.81
C GLN A 68 -9.35 -7.40 34.07
N GLU A 69 -10.38 -8.25 34.12
CA GLU A 69 -10.56 -9.20 35.21
C GLU A 69 -9.48 -10.30 35.20
N ARG A 70 -9.19 -10.86 34.02
CA ARG A 70 -8.19 -11.94 33.87
C ARG A 70 -6.77 -11.48 34.13
N ASP A 71 -6.40 -10.28 33.66
CA ASP A 71 -5.06 -9.72 33.84
C ASP A 71 -5.11 -8.21 34.10
N PRO A 72 -5.40 -7.81 35.36
CA PRO A 72 -5.50 -6.41 35.75
C PRO A 72 -4.21 -5.63 35.57
N PHE A 73 -3.05 -6.29 35.68
CA PHE A 73 -1.76 -5.64 35.52
C PHE A 73 -1.51 -5.25 34.05
N ARG A 74 -1.88 -6.13 33.12
CA ARG A 74 -1.70 -5.91 31.68
C ARG A 74 -2.73 -4.94 31.10
N TYR A 75 -4.02 -5.07 31.47
CA TYR A 75 -5.10 -4.31 30.82
C TYR A 75 -5.80 -3.28 31.71
N GLY A 76 -5.57 -3.28 33.03
CA GLY A 76 -6.35 -2.47 33.98
C GLY A 76 -6.24 -0.95 33.79
N SER A 77 -5.23 -0.48 33.05
CA SER A 77 -5.09 0.95 32.72
C SER A 77 -5.77 1.37 31.41
N VAL A 78 -6.21 0.40 30.60
CA VAL A 78 -6.83 0.65 29.29
C VAL A 78 -8.29 1.09 29.50
N ARG A 79 -8.70 2.17 28.83
CA ARG A 79 -10.12 2.55 28.75
C ARG A 79 -10.61 2.38 27.33
N LEU A 80 -11.82 1.89 27.16
CA LEU A 80 -12.47 1.78 25.86
C LEU A 80 -13.78 2.58 25.87
N VAL A 81 -13.95 3.42 24.87
CA VAL A 81 -15.17 4.16 24.57
C VAL A 81 -15.60 3.87 23.14
N GLY A 82 -16.83 4.25 22.79
CA GLY A 82 -17.27 4.12 21.41
C GLY A 82 -18.41 5.02 20.98
N THR A 83 -18.63 5.03 19.67
CA THR A 83 -19.79 5.67 19.02
C THR A 83 -20.57 4.62 18.25
N ILE A 84 -21.89 4.61 18.41
CA ILE A 84 -22.79 3.65 17.75
C ILE A 84 -23.41 4.22 16.47
N LEU A 85 -24.06 3.39 15.67
CA LEU A 85 -24.78 3.79 14.46
C LEU A 85 -25.80 4.89 14.79
N ALA A 86 -25.74 5.98 14.02
CA ALA A 86 -26.74 7.02 14.05
C ALA A 86 -28.00 6.56 13.31
N ASP A 87 -28.90 5.92 14.06
CA ASP A 87 -30.22 5.49 13.59
C ASP A 87 -31.22 5.77 14.74
N PRO A 88 -32.32 6.52 14.50
CA PRO A 88 -33.27 6.90 15.56
C PRO A 88 -33.94 5.74 16.29
N LEU A 89 -34.08 4.58 15.64
CA LEU A 89 -34.65 3.36 16.23
C LEU A 89 -33.57 2.57 17.00
N TYR A 90 -32.37 2.45 16.43
CA TYR A 90 -31.28 1.70 17.04
C TYR A 90 -30.67 2.44 18.25
N ALA A 91 -30.34 3.73 18.11
CA ALA A 91 -29.72 4.55 19.14
C ALA A 91 -30.76 5.05 20.16
N ASN A 92 -31.40 4.10 20.85
CA ASN A 92 -32.40 4.36 21.88
C ASN A 92 -31.76 4.86 23.20
N ALA A 93 -32.61 5.27 24.15
CA ALA A 93 -32.17 5.84 25.41
C ALA A 93 -31.30 4.89 26.25
N GLU A 94 -31.61 3.59 26.26
CA GLU A 94 -30.86 2.58 27.00
C GLU A 94 -29.42 2.45 26.47
N ARG A 95 -29.26 2.32 25.16
CA ARG A 95 -27.94 2.20 24.52
C ARG A 95 -27.12 3.48 24.69
N LEU A 96 -27.76 4.63 24.53
CA LEU A 96 -27.10 5.92 24.74
C LEU A 96 -26.73 6.15 26.21
N ALA A 97 -27.47 5.59 27.17
CA ALA A 97 -27.15 5.68 28.60
C ALA A 97 -25.92 4.87 29.02
N HIS A 98 -25.44 3.93 28.19
CA HIS A 98 -24.26 3.15 28.50
C HIS A 98 -23.02 4.05 28.73
N PRO A 99 -22.26 3.88 29.82
CA PRO A 99 -21.22 4.84 30.25
C PRO A 99 -20.04 4.94 29.28
N GLN A 100 -19.77 3.88 28.51
CA GLN A 100 -18.71 3.86 27.51
C GLN A 100 -19.14 4.43 26.14
N ILE A 101 -20.44 4.71 25.95
CA ILE A 101 -20.93 5.34 24.73
C ILE A 101 -20.75 6.85 24.81
N GLN A 102 -19.97 7.37 23.86
CA GLN A 102 -19.62 8.78 23.74
C GLN A 102 -20.37 9.47 22.60
N GLY A 103 -21.28 8.78 21.94
CA GLY A 103 -22.06 9.39 20.87
C GLY A 103 -22.58 8.43 19.82
N ILE A 104 -23.02 9.02 18.71
CA ILE A 104 -23.50 8.33 17.52
C ILE A 104 -22.61 8.68 16.32
N ARG A 105 -22.61 7.83 15.29
CA ARG A 105 -21.82 7.99 14.08
C ARG A 105 -22.71 7.96 12.84
N ILE A 106 -22.70 9.04 12.09
CA ILE A 106 -23.28 9.12 10.75
C ILE A 106 -22.21 8.69 9.75
N VAL A 107 -22.51 7.69 8.93
CA VAL A 107 -21.60 7.15 7.92
C VAL A 107 -22.18 7.38 6.53
N LEU A 108 -21.45 8.13 5.72
CA LEU A 108 -21.84 8.57 4.37
C LEU A 108 -20.69 8.29 3.41
N HIS A 109 -20.24 7.03 3.41
CA HIS A 109 -18.95 6.62 2.84
C HIS A 109 -18.79 7.05 1.37
N ASP A 110 -19.76 6.70 0.53
CA ASP A 110 -19.73 6.97 -0.92
C ASP A 110 -20.84 7.94 -1.35
N ALA A 111 -21.47 8.64 -0.38
CA ALA A 111 -22.54 9.56 -0.66
C ALA A 111 -21.99 10.87 -1.25
N GLY A 112 -22.41 11.21 -2.47
CA GLY A 112 -22.23 12.55 -3.01
C GLY A 112 -23.11 13.59 -2.30
N PRO A 113 -22.83 14.90 -2.45
CA PRO A 113 -23.63 15.97 -1.85
C PRO A 113 -25.14 15.92 -2.18
N GLU A 114 -25.48 15.42 -3.37
CA GLU A 114 -26.83 15.23 -3.87
C GLU A 114 -27.58 14.08 -3.20
N ALA A 115 -26.87 13.07 -2.68
CA ALA A 115 -27.46 11.91 -2.02
C ALA A 115 -27.92 12.22 -0.58
N VAL A 116 -27.43 13.31 0.01
CA VAL A 116 -27.91 13.79 1.31
C VAL A 116 -29.02 14.80 1.06
N GLY A 117 -30.27 14.45 1.35
CA GLY A 117 -31.39 15.39 1.28
C GLY A 117 -31.20 16.61 2.19
N ASP A 118 -31.85 17.73 1.89
CA ASP A 118 -31.76 18.96 2.69
C ASP A 118 -32.34 18.80 4.11
N ASP A 119 -33.17 17.77 4.31
CA ASP A 119 -33.87 17.42 5.54
C ASP A 119 -33.50 16.02 6.10
N ALA A 120 -32.46 15.39 5.54
CA ALA A 120 -32.05 14.01 5.84
C ALA A 120 -31.86 13.73 7.35
N PHE A 121 -31.40 14.72 8.10
CA PHE A 121 -31.15 14.66 9.54
C PHE A 121 -31.98 15.66 10.35
N THR A 122 -33.03 16.26 9.77
CA THR A 122 -33.85 17.28 10.46
C THR A 122 -35.20 16.77 10.93
N GLY A 123 -35.66 15.61 10.47
CA GLY A 123 -36.96 15.03 10.80
C GLY A 123 -37.20 14.79 12.30
N ALA A 124 -38.46 14.60 12.69
CA ALA A 124 -38.86 14.48 14.10
C ALA A 124 -38.09 13.39 14.87
N ASP A 125 -37.88 12.23 14.25
CA ASP A 125 -37.15 11.11 14.87
C ASP A 125 -35.67 11.45 15.10
N TRP A 126 -35.04 12.19 14.19
CA TRP A 126 -33.68 12.70 14.34
C TRP A 126 -33.58 13.74 15.46
N GLN A 127 -34.53 14.67 15.55
CA GLN A 127 -34.56 15.65 16.64
C GLN A 127 -34.72 14.98 18.01
N GLN A 128 -35.55 13.93 18.08
CA GLN A 128 -35.67 13.12 19.28
C GLN A 128 -34.35 12.41 19.60
N LEU A 129 -33.69 11.80 18.61
CA LEU A 129 -32.38 11.16 18.80
C LEU A 129 -31.35 12.16 19.35
N PHE A 130 -31.22 13.35 18.77
CA PHE A 130 -30.28 14.36 19.26
C PHE A 130 -30.61 14.85 20.68
N THR A 131 -31.89 14.88 21.05
CA THR A 131 -32.32 15.24 22.41
C THR A 131 -31.98 14.16 23.44
N ARG A 132 -31.84 12.90 23.01
CA ARG A 132 -31.39 11.80 23.89
C ARG A 132 -29.89 11.82 24.18
N LEU A 133 -29.09 12.53 23.37
CA LEU A 133 -27.64 12.65 23.60
C LEU A 133 -27.37 13.40 24.89
N ARG A 134 -26.49 12.83 25.73
CA ARG A 134 -26.00 13.50 26.92
C ARG A 134 -25.06 14.66 26.56
N PRO A 135 -24.84 15.63 27.47
CA PRO A 135 -23.91 16.74 27.22
C PRO A 135 -22.46 16.33 26.93
N ASP A 136 -22.02 15.16 27.39
CA ASP A 136 -20.70 14.59 27.12
C ASP A 136 -20.62 13.80 25.80
N GLN A 137 -21.75 13.59 25.13
CA GLN A 137 -21.82 12.83 23.89
C GLN A 137 -21.77 13.73 22.66
N HIS A 138 -21.37 13.16 21.52
CA HIS A 138 -21.19 13.87 20.26
C HIS A 138 -21.80 13.13 19.07
N VAL A 139 -21.92 13.83 17.95
CA VAL A 139 -22.18 13.23 16.64
C VAL A 139 -20.85 13.13 15.89
N HIS A 140 -20.47 11.92 15.50
CA HIS A 140 -19.30 11.66 14.69
C HIS A 140 -19.72 11.53 13.23
N VAL A 141 -19.28 12.44 12.36
CA VAL A 141 -19.61 12.42 10.93
C VAL A 141 -18.44 11.87 10.14
N TYR A 142 -18.71 10.85 9.32
CA TYR A 142 -17.76 10.32 8.35
C TYR A 142 -18.37 10.39 6.95
N ALA A 143 -17.81 11.26 6.11
CA ALA A 143 -18.12 11.39 4.70
C ALA A 143 -16.83 11.52 3.88
N GLN A 144 -16.89 11.30 2.57
CA GLN A 144 -15.70 11.43 1.72
C GLN A 144 -15.44 12.85 1.15
N GLU A 145 -16.39 13.76 1.30
CA GLU A 145 -16.36 15.07 0.65
C GLU A 145 -16.68 16.20 1.64
N ALA A 146 -15.93 17.32 1.55
CA ALA A 146 -16.15 18.48 2.42
C ALA A 146 -17.55 19.09 2.26
N ALA A 147 -18.11 19.05 1.05
CA ALA A 147 -19.47 19.52 0.77
C ALA A 147 -20.54 18.68 1.49
N VAL A 148 -20.35 17.36 1.57
CA VAL A 148 -21.24 16.44 2.31
C VAL A 148 -21.14 16.72 3.81
N ASN A 149 -19.91 16.83 4.33
CA ASN A 149 -19.68 17.19 5.74
C ASN A 149 -20.38 18.52 6.10
N LEU A 150 -20.29 19.54 5.24
CA LEU A 150 -20.96 20.83 5.45
C LEU A 150 -22.48 20.69 5.45
N LYS A 151 -23.04 19.93 4.50
CA LYS A 151 -24.48 19.72 4.39
C LYS A 151 -25.04 19.01 5.62
N VAL A 152 -24.39 17.95 6.08
CA VAL A 152 -24.75 17.25 7.33
C VAL A 152 -24.64 18.20 8.51
N LEU A 153 -23.51 18.90 8.65
CA LEU A 153 -23.26 19.78 9.78
C LEU A 153 -24.40 20.79 9.95
N ARG A 154 -24.85 21.42 8.87
CA ARG A 154 -25.96 22.40 8.88
C ARG A 154 -27.30 21.84 9.37
N GLN A 155 -27.53 20.54 9.21
CA GLN A 155 -28.77 19.89 9.66
C GLN A 155 -28.72 19.49 11.14
N LEU A 156 -27.53 19.39 11.73
CA LEU A 156 -27.36 19.01 13.14
C LEU A 156 -27.67 20.20 14.08
N PRO A 157 -28.32 19.97 15.24
CA PRO A 157 -28.58 21.04 16.21
C PRO A 157 -27.29 21.71 16.70
N GLU A 158 -27.27 23.05 16.75
CA GLU A 158 -26.07 23.84 17.07
C GLU A 158 -25.42 23.47 18.40
N ARG A 159 -26.20 23.05 19.39
CA ARG A 159 -25.70 22.68 20.73
C ARG A 159 -24.95 21.34 20.78
N VAL A 160 -25.14 20.47 19.79
CA VAL A 160 -24.58 19.11 19.81
C VAL A 160 -23.12 19.16 19.36
N PRO A 161 -22.16 18.69 20.18
CA PRO A 161 -20.77 18.59 19.74
C PRO A 161 -20.63 17.70 18.52
N VAL A 162 -19.83 18.12 17.54
CA VAL A 162 -19.62 17.36 16.30
C VAL A 162 -18.14 17.01 16.16
N LEU A 163 -17.85 15.74 15.86
CA LEU A 163 -16.54 15.29 15.44
C LEU A 163 -16.60 14.93 13.96
N ILE A 164 -15.83 15.63 13.12
CA ILE A 164 -15.73 15.34 11.71
C ILE A 164 -14.48 14.48 11.48
N ASP A 165 -14.67 13.33 10.83
CA ASP A 165 -13.59 12.39 10.55
C ASP A 165 -12.63 12.94 9.48
N HIS A 166 -11.40 12.40 9.48
CA HIS A 166 -10.37 12.64 8.46
C HIS A 166 -10.20 14.08 8.00
N LEU A 167 -10.08 15.00 8.97
CA LEU A 167 -9.86 16.42 8.75
C LEU A 167 -10.96 17.12 7.92
N GLY A 168 -12.18 16.56 7.85
CA GLY A 168 -13.24 17.11 7.00
C GLY A 168 -13.18 16.66 5.54
N THR A 169 -12.34 15.66 5.30
CA THR A 169 -12.09 14.94 4.07
C THR A 169 -11.44 15.77 2.97
N CYS A 170 -10.23 16.18 3.33
CA CYS A 170 -9.23 16.85 2.52
C CYS A 170 -8.89 16.05 1.27
N ARG A 171 -8.98 16.71 0.11
CA ARG A 171 -8.51 16.23 -1.20
C ARG A 171 -7.25 17.05 -1.56
N PRO A 172 -6.02 16.57 -1.31
CA PRO A 172 -4.80 17.33 -1.56
C PRO A 172 -4.73 17.96 -2.96
N GLU A 173 -5.26 17.27 -3.96
CA GLU A 173 -5.36 17.69 -5.35
C GLU A 173 -6.27 18.91 -5.58
N ARG A 174 -7.24 19.18 -4.70
CA ARG A 174 -8.12 20.36 -4.75
C ARG A 174 -7.60 21.52 -3.91
N GLY A 175 -6.61 21.25 -3.06
CA GLY A 175 -5.97 22.23 -2.19
C GLY A 175 -6.83 22.66 -0.98
N VAL A 176 -6.19 23.36 -0.05
CA VAL A 176 -6.82 23.85 1.20
C VAL A 176 -7.80 25.00 1.00
N ASP A 177 -7.84 25.57 -0.20
CA ASP A 177 -8.68 26.71 -0.58
C ASP A 177 -9.94 26.28 -1.36
N GLU A 178 -10.20 24.97 -1.47
CA GLU A 178 -11.44 24.46 -2.05
C GLU A 178 -12.67 25.13 -1.39
N PRO A 179 -13.62 25.68 -2.18
CA PRO A 179 -14.75 26.42 -1.63
C PRO A 179 -15.57 25.68 -0.58
N ALA A 180 -15.82 24.37 -0.80
CA ALA A 180 -16.58 23.54 0.13
C ALA A 180 -15.86 23.36 1.46
N PHE A 181 -14.55 23.12 1.44
CA PHE A 181 -13.73 23.00 2.64
C PHE A 181 -13.66 24.32 3.40
N ALA A 182 -13.44 25.44 2.70
CA ALA A 182 -13.46 26.77 3.32
C ALA A 182 -14.81 27.11 3.97
N ALA A 183 -15.92 26.72 3.35
CA ALA A 183 -17.27 26.89 3.90
C ALA A 183 -17.49 26.00 5.13
N LEU A 184 -17.02 24.74 5.10
CA LEU A 184 -17.05 23.84 6.26
C LEU A 184 -16.31 24.42 7.46
N LEU A 185 -15.11 24.97 7.27
CA LEU A 185 -14.35 25.56 8.37
C LEU A 185 -15.02 26.82 8.95
N ARG A 186 -15.73 27.59 8.11
CA ARG A 186 -16.47 28.77 8.56
C ARG A 186 -17.65 28.37 9.44
N GLU A 187 -18.46 27.42 8.98
CA GLU A 187 -19.58 26.85 9.75
C GLU A 187 -19.07 26.24 11.08
N ALA A 188 -17.98 25.48 11.03
CA ALA A 188 -17.36 24.88 12.20
C ALA A 188 -16.88 25.94 13.23
N ARG A 189 -16.31 27.04 12.75
CA ARG A 189 -15.89 28.18 13.58
C ARG A 189 -17.08 28.88 14.22
N GLU A 190 -18.13 29.16 13.43
CA GLU A 190 -19.34 29.85 13.90
C GLU A 190 -20.04 29.04 15.01
N ARG A 191 -20.16 27.73 14.84
CA ARG A 191 -20.73 26.83 15.87
C ARG A 191 -19.88 26.72 17.12
N GLY A 192 -18.55 26.76 16.98
CA GLY A 192 -17.62 26.72 18.12
C GLY A 192 -17.61 25.41 18.93
N ASN A 193 -18.25 24.34 18.43
CA ASN A 193 -18.28 23.02 19.08
C ASN A 193 -17.95 21.86 18.10
N VAL A 194 -17.33 22.18 16.97
CA VAL A 194 -16.92 21.22 15.95
C VAL A 194 -15.43 20.88 16.10
N TYR A 195 -15.11 19.59 16.03
CA TYR A 195 -13.77 19.04 16.13
C TYR A 195 -13.43 18.26 14.87
N PHE A 196 -12.15 18.21 14.53
CA PHE A 196 -11.63 17.50 13.37
C PHE A 196 -10.68 16.40 13.84
N LYS A 197 -10.99 15.16 13.48
CA LYS A 197 -10.13 14.00 13.71
C LYS A 197 -9.03 13.95 12.66
N GLY A 198 -7.83 13.49 13.03
CA GLY A 198 -6.67 13.41 12.14
C GLY A 198 -6.91 12.64 10.84
N PRO A 199 -5.96 12.73 9.88
CA PRO A 199 -6.15 12.19 8.53
C PRO A 199 -6.41 10.69 8.55
N GLY A 200 -7.11 10.17 7.55
CA GLY A 200 -7.26 8.74 7.33
C GLY A 200 -6.30 8.21 6.29
N TYR A 201 -6.15 6.89 6.22
CA TYR A 201 -5.50 6.26 5.06
C TYR A 201 -6.20 6.64 3.74
N ARG A 202 -7.50 6.97 3.80
CA ARG A 202 -8.33 7.39 2.65
C ARG A 202 -8.20 8.86 2.28
N THR A 203 -7.56 9.70 3.10
CA THR A 203 -7.42 11.14 2.78
C THR A 203 -5.98 11.50 2.41
N ALA A 204 -5.03 11.14 3.27
CA ALA A 204 -3.62 11.39 3.01
C ALA A 204 -2.79 10.51 3.95
N ILE A 205 -2.10 9.53 3.37
CA ILE A 205 -1.08 8.74 4.09
C ILE A 205 0.23 9.53 4.22
N ASP A 206 0.43 10.55 3.40
CA ASP A 206 1.56 11.46 3.47
C ASP A 206 1.27 12.63 4.44
N ALA A 207 2.18 12.82 5.40
CA ALA A 207 2.11 13.92 6.35
C ALA A 207 2.24 15.28 5.67
N ALA A 208 3.04 15.41 4.60
CA ALA A 208 3.22 16.67 3.89
C ALA A 208 1.93 17.08 3.16
N ALA A 209 1.22 16.12 2.54
CA ALA A 209 -0.09 16.35 1.95
C ALA A 209 -1.18 16.72 2.99
N ALA A 210 -1.17 16.12 4.18
CA ALA A 210 -2.17 16.39 5.23
C ALA A 210 -1.92 17.68 6.02
N LEU A 211 -0.65 18.09 6.15
CA LEU A 211 -0.23 19.20 7.00
C LEU A 211 -0.92 20.53 6.65
N PRO A 212 -1.04 20.96 5.38
CA PRO A 212 -1.73 22.20 5.02
C PRO A 212 -3.16 22.27 5.54
N PHE A 213 -3.90 21.16 5.51
CA PHE A 213 -5.29 21.11 6.00
C PHE A 213 -5.35 21.19 7.52
N ALA A 214 -4.47 20.46 8.22
CA ALA A 214 -4.36 20.53 9.68
C ALA A 214 -4.01 21.96 10.16
N VAL A 215 -3.07 22.62 9.47
CA VAL A 215 -2.73 24.03 9.72
C VAL A 215 -3.93 24.92 9.46
N ARG A 216 -4.62 24.76 8.33
CA ARG A 216 -5.78 25.59 7.99
C ARG A 216 -6.93 25.42 9.00
N ILE A 217 -7.18 24.22 9.50
CA ILE A 217 -8.15 23.97 10.58
C ILE A 217 -7.70 24.68 11.86
N ALA A 218 -6.43 24.55 12.24
CA ALA A 218 -5.88 25.21 13.42
C ALA A 218 -5.98 26.75 13.35
N GLU A 219 -5.77 27.34 12.17
CA GLU A 219 -5.90 28.78 11.94
C GLU A 219 -7.35 29.26 11.95
N ARG A 220 -8.25 28.53 11.29
CA ARG A 220 -9.64 28.99 11.06
C ARG A 220 -10.58 28.64 12.20
N VAL A 221 -10.42 27.46 12.80
CA VAL A 221 -11.32 26.90 13.82
C VAL A 221 -10.64 26.85 15.20
N GLY A 222 -9.32 26.70 15.22
CA GLY A 222 -8.51 26.70 16.43
C GLY A 222 -7.82 25.35 16.66
N ALA A 223 -6.54 25.37 17.02
CA ALA A 223 -5.74 24.15 17.21
C ALA A 223 -6.30 23.17 18.26
N HIS A 224 -7.04 23.67 19.26
CA HIS A 224 -7.71 22.85 20.28
C HIS A 224 -8.89 22.02 19.74
N ARG A 225 -9.30 22.26 18.49
CA ARG A 225 -10.36 21.51 17.79
C ARG A 225 -9.80 20.39 16.93
N LEU A 226 -8.50 20.20 16.90
CA LEU A 226 -7.83 19.20 16.08
C LEU A 226 -7.36 18.01 16.93
N LEU A 227 -7.74 16.79 16.53
CA LEU A 227 -7.45 15.54 17.23
C LEU A 227 -6.57 14.61 16.36
N LEU A 228 -5.28 14.91 16.28
CA LEU A 228 -4.35 14.14 15.42
C LEU A 228 -3.97 12.76 15.98
N GLU A 229 -4.01 12.58 17.30
CA GLU A 229 -3.66 11.29 17.94
C GLU A 229 -4.77 10.23 17.83
N ALA A 230 -5.90 10.60 17.22
CA ALA A 230 -7.05 9.74 17.02
C ALA A 230 -7.17 9.33 15.54
N SER A 231 -6.07 8.97 14.88
CA SER A 231 -6.03 8.67 13.45
C SER A 231 -5.58 7.24 13.18
N ASP A 232 -6.15 6.63 12.14
CA ASP A 232 -5.73 5.35 11.60
C ASP A 232 -4.56 5.48 10.60
N ALA A 233 -4.21 6.70 10.15
CA ALA A 233 -3.11 6.96 9.24
C ALA A 233 -1.72 6.75 9.91
N PRO A 234 -0.75 6.13 9.20
CA PRO A 234 0.58 5.84 9.73
C PRO A 234 1.34 7.03 10.37
N PRO A 235 1.28 8.27 9.84
CA PRO A 235 2.02 9.39 10.41
C PRO A 235 1.60 9.76 11.84
N CYS A 236 0.37 9.43 12.22
CA CYS A 236 -0.19 9.79 13.52
C CYS A 236 0.06 8.72 14.60
N ARG A 237 0.57 7.53 14.23
CA ARG A 237 0.71 6.38 15.15
C ARG A 237 2.04 6.30 15.90
N ARG A 238 3.05 7.10 15.56
CA ARG A 238 4.38 7.04 16.22
C ARG A 238 4.57 8.17 17.22
N ARG A 239 4.97 7.84 18.47
CA ARG A 239 5.73 8.75 19.33
C ARG A 239 7.10 8.96 18.67
N PRO A 240 7.44 10.14 18.13
CA PRO A 240 8.76 10.35 17.59
C PRO A 240 9.70 10.67 18.76
N ARG A 241 10.81 9.94 18.88
CA ARG A 241 12.02 10.49 19.50
C ARG A 241 12.67 11.40 18.45
N GLY A 242 12.08 12.57 18.20
CA GLY A 242 12.52 13.54 17.19
C GLY A 242 11.53 14.70 17.04
N PRO A 243 11.96 15.88 16.56
CA PRO A 243 11.12 17.07 16.50
C PRO A 243 10.20 17.03 15.27
N GLY A 244 9.04 16.39 15.35
CA GLY A 244 8.04 16.33 14.27
C GLY A 244 6.61 16.58 14.77
N LEU A 245 5.91 17.50 14.10
CA LEU A 245 4.54 18.01 14.30
C LEU A 245 4.18 18.64 15.66
N ARG A 246 4.56 18.02 16.80
CA ARG A 246 4.21 18.50 18.15
C ARG A 246 4.80 19.85 18.54
N ARG A 247 5.94 20.23 17.95
CA ARG A 247 6.58 21.54 18.21
C ARG A 247 5.93 22.68 17.42
N SER A 248 5.40 22.39 16.24
CA SER A 248 4.73 23.36 15.36
C SER A 248 3.28 23.60 15.75
N LEU A 249 2.64 22.61 16.37
CA LEU A 249 1.28 22.66 16.87
C LEU A 249 1.30 22.27 18.34
N HIS A 250 1.73 23.18 19.20
CA HIS A 250 1.63 23.00 20.65
C HIS A 250 0.17 23.30 21.06
N PRO A 251 -0.63 22.33 21.51
CA PRO A 251 -1.96 22.61 22.01
C PRO A 251 -1.81 23.12 23.44
N SER A 252 -2.08 24.40 23.67
CA SER A 252 -2.29 24.94 25.02
C SER A 252 -3.64 24.51 25.63
N GLY A 253 -4.49 23.78 24.89
CA GLY A 253 -5.75 23.24 25.39
C GLY A 253 -5.62 21.78 25.83
N ARG A 254 -5.36 21.53 27.13
CA ARG A 254 -5.73 20.23 27.72
C ARG A 254 -7.25 20.18 27.77
N VAL A 255 -7.89 19.23 27.09
CA VAL A 255 -9.20 18.74 27.52
C VAL A 255 -8.97 18.05 28.88
N ARG A 256 -9.16 18.81 29.97
CA ARG A 256 -9.10 18.27 31.33
C ARG A 256 -10.41 17.53 31.62
N LEU A 257 -10.45 16.23 31.35
CA LEU A 257 -11.29 15.34 32.16
C LEU A 257 -10.60 15.23 33.53
N ARG A 258 -11.27 15.75 34.58
CA ARG A 258 -10.74 15.87 35.94
C ARG A 258 -10.19 14.52 36.45
N ARG A 259 -8.95 14.52 36.95
CA ARG A 259 -8.42 13.48 37.86
C ARG A 259 -7.77 14.16 39.06
N ALA A 260 -8.15 13.69 40.25
CA ALA A 260 -7.55 14.03 41.53
C ALA A 260 -6.11 13.47 41.63
N ALA A 261 -5.26 14.14 42.41
CA ALA A 261 -3.82 13.91 42.50
C ALA A 261 -3.39 13.38 43.87
N CYS A 262 -2.35 12.52 43.92
CA CYS A 262 -1.23 12.54 44.89
C CYS A 262 -0.18 11.42 44.55
N PRO A 263 1.06 11.38 45.12
CA PRO A 263 2.27 11.52 44.28
C PRO A 263 3.39 10.48 44.48
N ARG A 264 4.27 10.43 43.46
CA ARG A 264 5.75 10.21 43.45
C ARG A 264 6.38 8.95 44.10
N HIS A 265 7.23 8.28 43.32
CA HIS A 265 8.64 8.06 43.73
C HIS A 265 9.61 7.96 42.54
N ARG A 266 10.87 8.32 42.82
CA ARG A 266 12.04 8.49 41.94
C ARG A 266 13.06 7.35 42.15
N ARG A 267 14.02 7.26 41.20
CA ARG A 267 15.41 6.70 41.25
C ARG A 267 15.53 5.24 40.78
N THR A 268 16.59 4.76 40.10
CA THR A 268 17.89 5.31 39.61
C THR A 268 18.51 4.32 38.62
N ASP A 269 19.38 4.83 37.73
CA ASP A 269 20.30 4.08 36.85
C ASP A 269 21.33 3.20 37.60
N ARG A 270 21.85 2.16 36.93
CA ARG A 270 23.29 2.06 36.57
C ARG A 270 23.65 0.88 35.68
N HIS A 271 24.65 1.15 34.83
CA HIS A 271 25.39 0.34 33.86
C HIS A 271 25.88 -1.04 34.31
N HIS A 272 26.07 -1.96 33.35
CA HIS A 272 27.34 -2.70 33.14
C HIS A 272 27.47 -3.21 31.69
N SER A 273 28.71 -3.21 31.19
CA SER A 273 29.15 -3.48 29.81
C SER A 273 29.97 -4.76 29.72
N ARG A 274 29.78 -5.57 28.65
CA ARG A 274 30.83 -6.41 27.98
C ARG A 274 30.31 -6.99 26.64
N CYS A 275 31.24 -7.36 25.76
CA CYS A 275 31.24 -7.28 24.28
C CYS A 275 31.29 -8.70 23.61
N PRO A 276 31.61 -8.91 22.31
CA PRO A 276 30.72 -8.91 21.12
C PRO A 276 30.77 -10.22 20.27
N ALA A 277 29.69 -10.59 19.57
CA ALA A 277 29.79 -11.46 18.36
C ALA A 277 28.54 -11.47 17.45
N SER A 278 27.34 -11.15 17.93
CA SER A 278 26.09 -11.29 17.14
C SER A 278 25.43 -9.95 16.73
N ARG A 279 26.12 -8.82 16.92
CA ARG A 279 25.54 -7.46 16.80
C ARG A 279 25.69 -6.77 15.44
N ARG A 280 26.15 -7.45 14.39
CA ARG A 280 26.36 -6.79 13.08
C ARG A 280 25.08 -6.44 12.32
N ILE A 281 23.92 -7.03 12.66
CA ILE A 281 22.66 -6.77 11.95
C ILE A 281 21.88 -5.56 12.53
N ARG A 282 22.10 -5.18 13.79
CA ARG A 282 21.33 -4.09 14.45
C ARG A 282 21.94 -2.69 14.32
N ARG A 283 23.23 -2.57 13.93
CA ARG A 283 23.90 -1.26 13.84
C ARG A 283 23.62 -0.53 12.51
N ASP A 284 23.49 -1.24 11.40
CA ASP A 284 23.24 -0.59 10.10
C ASP A 284 21.86 0.08 10.01
N LEU A 285 20.84 -0.46 10.68
CA LEU A 285 19.50 0.15 10.75
C LEU A 285 19.41 1.43 11.60
N SER A 286 20.39 1.68 12.49
CA SER A 286 20.36 2.87 13.37
C SER A 286 20.97 4.10 12.70
N ASP A 287 22.00 3.91 11.88
CA ASP A 287 22.67 5.00 11.15
C ASP A 287 21.82 5.51 9.96
N LEU A 288 20.94 4.65 9.44
CA LEU A 288 19.91 4.96 8.44
C LEU A 288 18.87 6.00 8.90
N LEU A 289 18.73 6.25 10.21
CA LEU A 289 17.66 7.09 10.77
C LEU A 289 18.06 8.56 11.01
N LEU A 290 19.30 8.97 10.70
CA LEU A 290 19.84 10.28 11.10
C LEU A 290 20.22 11.25 9.97
N LYS A 291 20.00 10.92 8.69
CA LYS A 291 20.15 11.90 7.59
C LYS A 291 18.81 12.51 7.23
N GLY A 292 18.63 13.80 7.53
CA GLY A 292 17.47 14.58 7.10
C GLY A 292 17.32 14.56 5.59
N LYS A 293 16.21 14.00 5.10
CA LYS A 293 15.84 13.96 3.69
C LYS A 293 15.57 15.38 3.20
N SER A 294 16.41 15.87 2.28
CA SER A 294 15.97 16.89 1.32
C SER A 294 14.94 16.20 0.42
N MET A 295 13.69 16.68 0.40
CA MET A 295 12.71 16.20 -0.58
C MET A 295 13.14 16.72 -1.94
N THR A 296 13.82 15.87 -2.71
CA THR A 296 14.18 16.20 -4.09
C THR A 296 12.90 16.22 -4.91
N ASN A 297 12.54 17.36 -5.49
CA ASN A 297 11.47 17.41 -6.48
C ASN A 297 11.87 16.52 -7.67
N LEU A 298 10.92 15.74 -8.19
CA LEU A 298 11.09 14.83 -9.33
C LEU A 298 10.25 15.31 -10.51
N ILE A 299 10.73 15.04 -11.73
CA ILE A 299 9.97 15.21 -12.97
C ILE A 299 9.49 13.81 -13.40
N GLU A 300 8.21 13.69 -13.72
CA GLU A 300 7.63 12.51 -14.35
C GLU A 300 7.29 12.84 -15.80
N GLU A 301 7.84 12.08 -16.75
CA GLU A 301 7.59 12.26 -18.19
C GLU A 301 6.94 11.01 -18.77
N GLU A 302 5.83 11.15 -19.47
CA GLU A 302 5.31 10.06 -20.29
C GLU A 302 6.08 9.99 -21.60
N ILE A 303 6.43 8.77 -22.03
CA ILE A 303 7.22 8.53 -23.24
C ILE A 303 6.54 7.51 -24.14
N ILE A 304 6.97 7.51 -25.40
CA ILE A 304 6.67 6.47 -26.37
C ILE A 304 8.01 5.98 -26.93
N PHE A 305 8.19 4.67 -27.03
CA PHE A 305 9.40 4.08 -27.61
C PHE A 305 9.06 2.91 -28.55
N PRO A 306 9.85 2.72 -29.63
CA PRO A 306 9.65 1.61 -30.55
C PRO A 306 10.20 0.30 -29.96
N ALA A 307 9.39 -0.74 -29.93
CA ALA A 307 9.76 -2.11 -29.58
C ALA A 307 9.71 -3.00 -30.84
N PRO A 308 10.85 -3.54 -31.30
CA PRO A 308 10.87 -4.50 -32.40
C PRO A 308 10.55 -5.89 -31.87
N TYR A 309 9.66 -6.58 -32.57
CA TYR A 309 9.30 -7.98 -32.35
C TYR A 309 9.53 -8.76 -33.65
N HIS A 310 9.35 -10.08 -33.62
CA HIS A 310 9.55 -10.93 -34.80
C HIS A 310 8.69 -10.55 -36.02
N ASP A 311 7.52 -9.95 -35.80
CA ASP A 311 6.51 -9.64 -36.81
C ASP A 311 6.40 -8.15 -37.17
N GLY A 312 7.16 -7.28 -36.49
CA GLY A 312 7.12 -5.84 -36.76
C GLY A 312 7.61 -5.00 -35.59
N THR A 313 7.51 -3.68 -35.72
CA THR A 313 7.84 -2.73 -34.64
C THR A 313 6.57 -2.04 -34.18
N HIS A 314 6.31 -2.06 -32.87
CA HIS A 314 5.18 -1.36 -32.27
C HIS A 314 5.64 -0.26 -31.32
N GLN A 315 4.78 0.73 -31.10
CA GLN A 315 5.05 1.83 -30.19
C GLN A 315 4.48 1.50 -28.81
N LEU A 316 5.36 1.43 -27.81
CA LEU A 316 4.97 1.23 -26.42
C LEU A 316 5.03 2.52 -25.64
N ARG A 317 4.05 2.70 -24.75
CA ARG A 317 4.03 3.79 -23.77
C ARG A 317 4.84 3.40 -22.54
N GLY A 318 5.58 4.36 -22.02
CA GLY A 318 6.32 4.23 -20.77
C GLY A 318 6.36 5.52 -19.99
N ARG A 319 7.16 5.52 -18.93
CA ARG A 319 7.39 6.68 -18.08
C ARG A 319 8.87 6.80 -17.73
N VAL A 320 9.34 8.04 -17.63
CA VAL A 320 10.65 8.38 -17.12
C VAL A 320 10.51 9.20 -15.84
N PHE A 321 11.32 8.86 -14.83
CA PHE A 321 11.48 9.62 -13.60
C PHE A 321 12.85 10.28 -13.60
N LEU A 322 12.87 11.60 -13.47
CA LEU A 322 14.09 12.40 -13.48
C LEU A 322 14.22 13.20 -12.19
N PRO A 323 15.43 13.38 -11.66
CA PRO A 323 15.69 14.40 -10.65
C PRO A 323 15.55 15.79 -11.30
N VAL A 324 14.93 16.76 -10.61
CA VAL A 324 14.80 18.13 -11.14
C VAL A 324 16.15 18.79 -11.44
N SER A 325 17.17 18.42 -10.68
CA SER A 325 18.54 18.87 -10.91
C SER A 325 19.51 17.74 -10.58
N LEU A 326 20.55 17.58 -11.40
CA LEU A 326 21.65 16.65 -11.14
C LEU A 326 22.88 17.44 -10.69
N SER A 327 23.57 16.94 -9.68
CA SER A 327 24.97 17.33 -9.43
C SER A 327 25.90 16.71 -10.48
N VAL A 328 27.10 17.26 -10.63
CA VAL A 328 28.14 16.72 -11.55
C VAL A 328 28.40 15.23 -11.31
N GLU A 329 28.36 14.77 -10.05
CA GLU A 329 28.52 13.34 -9.74
C GLU A 329 27.29 12.51 -10.12
N GLN A 330 26.08 13.06 -10.00
CA GLN A 330 24.86 12.36 -10.40
C GLN A 330 24.70 12.30 -11.92
N GLU A 331 25.22 13.27 -12.67
CA GLU A 331 25.26 13.21 -14.14
C GLU A 331 26.07 12.01 -14.65
N LYS A 332 27.07 11.58 -13.87
CA LYS A 332 27.88 10.38 -14.15
C LYS A 332 27.20 9.07 -13.78
N LEU A 333 26.05 9.07 -13.12
CA LEU A 333 25.34 7.82 -12.83
C LEU A 333 24.71 7.26 -14.11
N PRO A 334 24.76 5.94 -14.35
CA PRO A 334 24.03 5.34 -15.46
C PRO A 334 22.52 5.56 -15.29
N PRO A 335 21.76 5.70 -16.38
CA PRO A 335 20.31 5.58 -16.29
C PRO A 335 19.91 4.16 -15.86
N VAL A 336 18.65 3.97 -15.49
CA VAL A 336 18.10 2.68 -15.06
C VAL A 336 16.90 2.35 -15.91
N VAL A 337 16.85 1.14 -16.46
CA VAL A 337 15.62 0.53 -16.98
C VAL A 337 15.06 -0.37 -15.88
N PHE A 338 13.81 -0.11 -15.49
CA PHE A 338 13.08 -0.94 -14.54
C PHE A 338 11.96 -1.71 -15.24
N ASN A 339 12.11 -3.04 -15.29
CA ASN A 339 11.11 -3.96 -15.84
C ASN A 339 10.30 -4.63 -14.72
N SER A 340 9.00 -4.39 -14.67
CA SER A 340 8.12 -4.99 -13.66
C SER A 340 7.72 -6.43 -14.04
N GLY A 341 6.81 -7.04 -13.27
CA GLY A 341 6.27 -8.37 -13.52
C GLY A 341 5.61 -8.52 -14.90
N PHE A 342 4.88 -9.61 -15.13
CA PHE A 342 4.36 -9.94 -16.46
C PHE A 342 3.41 -8.88 -17.08
N THR A 343 2.86 -7.97 -16.26
CA THR A 343 2.02 -6.85 -16.72
C THR A 343 2.79 -5.56 -16.98
N GLY A 344 4.04 -5.45 -16.53
CA GLY A 344 4.84 -4.24 -16.65
C GLY A 344 4.44 -3.04 -15.80
N GLY A 345 3.30 -3.08 -15.07
CA GLY A 345 2.62 -1.89 -14.52
C GLY A 345 3.51 -0.73 -14.05
N ALA A 346 3.66 0.27 -14.93
CA ALA A 346 4.41 1.50 -14.69
C ALA A 346 3.76 2.33 -13.59
N SER A 347 2.42 2.28 -13.50
CA SER A 347 1.62 2.89 -12.42
C SER A 347 1.65 2.11 -11.11
N MET A 348 2.34 0.98 -11.02
CA MET A 348 2.47 0.18 -9.80
C MET A 348 3.92 0.19 -9.31
N TYR A 349 4.63 -0.94 -9.44
CA TYR A 349 6.02 -1.07 -9.02
C TYR A 349 6.95 -0.14 -9.81
N GLY A 350 6.60 0.16 -11.08
CA GLY A 350 7.38 1.08 -11.92
C GLY A 350 7.56 2.45 -11.27
N GLN A 351 6.48 3.08 -10.82
CA GLN A 351 6.55 4.38 -10.17
C GLN A 351 7.22 4.34 -8.79
N LEU A 352 7.02 3.26 -8.03
CA LEU A 352 7.64 3.13 -6.70
C LEU A 352 9.17 3.05 -6.82
N MET A 353 9.67 2.18 -7.68
CA MET A 353 11.09 2.01 -7.94
C MET A 353 11.68 3.23 -8.66
N GLY A 354 10.95 3.75 -9.65
CA GLY A 354 11.32 4.93 -10.42
C GLY A 354 11.54 6.16 -9.55
N LYS A 355 10.58 6.48 -8.68
CA LYS A 355 10.70 7.61 -7.74
C LYS A 355 11.82 7.39 -6.75
N ALA A 356 11.91 6.21 -6.13
CA ALA A 356 12.90 5.94 -5.10
C ALA A 356 14.35 6.01 -5.61
N LEU A 357 14.61 5.55 -6.84
CA LEU A 357 15.91 5.67 -7.47
C LEU A 357 16.15 7.09 -8.02
N ALA A 358 15.13 7.77 -8.56
CA ALA A 358 15.28 9.15 -8.97
C ALA A 358 15.61 10.08 -7.78
N GLU A 359 15.08 9.84 -6.59
CA GLU A 359 15.49 10.54 -5.37
C GLU A 359 16.98 10.38 -5.05
N ARG A 360 17.63 9.32 -5.56
CA ARG A 360 19.08 9.05 -5.42
C ARG A 360 19.92 9.61 -6.57
N GLY A 361 19.30 10.29 -7.54
CA GLY A 361 19.97 10.93 -8.68
C GLY A 361 19.98 10.09 -9.96
N TYR A 362 19.25 8.97 -10.02
CA TYR A 362 19.14 8.18 -11.23
C TYR A 362 18.07 8.73 -12.18
N ARG A 363 18.25 8.50 -13.48
CA ARG A 363 17.22 8.70 -14.50
C ARG A 363 16.61 7.34 -14.78
N VAL A 364 15.33 7.16 -14.49
CA VAL A 364 14.72 5.82 -14.47
C VAL A 364 13.62 5.72 -15.50
N MET A 365 13.73 4.78 -16.43
CA MET A 365 12.70 4.44 -17.41
C MET A 365 11.98 3.16 -17.00
N THR A 366 10.65 3.13 -17.16
CA THR A 366 9.80 1.95 -16.98
C THR A 366 8.64 2.00 -17.97
N TYR A 367 7.93 0.90 -18.18
CA TYR A 367 6.89 0.82 -19.21
C TYR A 367 5.86 -0.26 -18.88
N ASP A 368 4.66 -0.11 -19.42
CA ASP A 368 3.64 -1.15 -19.36
C ASP A 368 3.94 -2.22 -20.42
N VAL A 369 3.86 -3.50 -20.09
CA VAL A 369 4.10 -4.58 -21.07
C VAL A 369 2.97 -4.58 -22.09
N ALA A 370 3.26 -4.97 -23.34
CA ALA A 370 2.22 -5.02 -24.34
C ALA A 370 1.10 -6.00 -23.97
N GLY A 371 -0.15 -5.58 -24.18
CA GLY A 371 -1.33 -6.33 -23.76
C GLY A 371 -1.83 -5.98 -22.35
N PHE A 372 -1.21 -5.00 -21.69
CA PHE A 372 -1.59 -4.52 -20.36
C PHE A 372 -1.65 -3.00 -20.25
N PHE A 373 -2.43 -2.50 -19.28
CA PHE A 373 -2.53 -1.07 -18.92
C PHE A 373 -2.64 -0.14 -20.15
N LYS A 374 -1.73 0.84 -20.28
CA LYS A 374 -1.75 1.82 -21.38
C LYS A 374 -1.31 1.21 -22.72
N ASN A 375 -0.73 0.01 -22.71
CA ASN A 375 -0.31 -0.74 -23.89
C ASN A 375 -1.23 -1.95 -24.20
N LYS A 376 -2.43 -1.99 -23.59
CA LYS A 376 -3.38 -3.09 -23.73
C LYS A 376 -3.78 -3.39 -25.18
N ASP A 377 -3.93 -2.35 -26.00
CA ASP A 377 -4.40 -2.49 -27.38
C ASP A 377 -3.24 -2.56 -28.39
N VAL A 378 -1.98 -2.65 -27.94
CA VAL A 378 -0.80 -2.58 -28.84
C VAL A 378 -0.55 -3.91 -29.55
N ARG A 379 -0.56 -5.02 -28.81
CA ARG A 379 -0.43 -6.41 -29.28
C ARG A 379 -0.89 -7.36 -28.19
N ASN A 380 -0.92 -8.64 -28.50
CA ASN A 380 -1.21 -9.75 -27.58
C ASN A 380 -2.63 -9.80 -27.01
N THR A 381 -3.44 -8.76 -27.17
CA THR A 381 -4.81 -8.72 -26.65
C THR A 381 -5.84 -8.82 -27.76
N VAL A 382 -6.85 -9.66 -27.55
CA VAL A 382 -8.00 -9.80 -28.43
C VAL A 382 -9.30 -9.74 -27.63
N ARG A 383 -10.36 -9.23 -28.25
CA ARG A 383 -11.72 -9.28 -27.69
C ARG A 383 -12.40 -10.58 -28.12
N ARG A 384 -12.94 -11.33 -27.15
CA ARG A 384 -13.75 -12.53 -27.37
C ARG A 384 -15.07 -12.41 -26.62
N GLY A 385 -16.11 -11.97 -27.31
CA GLY A 385 -17.35 -11.54 -26.65
C GLY A 385 -17.06 -10.42 -25.67
N ASP A 386 -17.49 -10.60 -24.41
CA ASP A 386 -17.28 -9.62 -23.34
C ASP A 386 -15.89 -9.73 -22.68
N LEU A 387 -15.07 -10.71 -23.08
CA LEU A 387 -13.73 -10.92 -22.51
C LEU A 387 -12.65 -10.18 -23.29
N THR A 388 -11.78 -9.48 -22.56
CA THR A 388 -10.44 -9.11 -23.01
C THR A 388 -9.49 -10.24 -22.68
N VAL A 389 -8.94 -10.90 -23.70
CA VAL A 389 -8.04 -12.04 -23.55
C VAL A 389 -6.64 -11.65 -24.00
N THR A 390 -5.67 -11.69 -23.08
CA THR A 390 -4.26 -11.34 -23.37
C THR A 390 -3.36 -12.58 -23.45
N ASN A 391 -2.49 -12.65 -24.45
CA ASN A 391 -1.38 -13.62 -24.52
C ASN A 391 -0.15 -13.06 -23.78
N VAL A 392 0.12 -13.55 -22.57
CA VAL A 392 1.35 -13.18 -21.84
C VAL A 392 2.54 -13.87 -22.51
N SER A 393 3.46 -13.10 -23.08
CA SER A 393 4.67 -13.60 -23.74
C SER A 393 5.92 -13.02 -23.10
N LEU A 394 6.75 -13.87 -22.48
CA LEU A 394 8.05 -13.45 -21.93
C LEU A 394 9.11 -13.24 -23.02
N GLU A 395 8.94 -13.85 -24.19
CA GLU A 395 9.79 -13.59 -25.36
C GLU A 395 9.56 -12.15 -25.85
N ASP A 396 8.29 -11.74 -25.96
CA ASP A 396 7.94 -10.35 -26.29
C ASP A 396 8.45 -9.40 -25.22
N GLN A 397 8.23 -9.70 -23.95
CA GLN A 397 8.72 -8.86 -22.86
C GLN A 397 10.26 -8.75 -22.87
N LYS A 398 10.99 -9.80 -23.28
CA LYS A 398 12.44 -9.74 -23.47
C LYS A 398 12.80 -8.75 -24.59
N ASP A 399 12.12 -8.82 -25.73
CA ASP A 399 12.33 -7.86 -26.84
C ASP A 399 12.03 -6.41 -26.40
N GLU A 400 10.99 -6.22 -25.57
CA GLU A 400 10.64 -4.93 -24.98
C GLU A 400 11.74 -4.41 -24.03
N VAL A 401 12.35 -5.29 -23.22
CA VAL A 401 13.49 -4.92 -22.36
C VAL A 401 14.69 -4.49 -23.22
N LEU A 402 14.99 -5.20 -24.30
CA LEU A 402 16.08 -4.83 -25.22
C LEU A 402 15.81 -3.46 -25.88
N ALA A 403 14.56 -3.22 -26.29
CA ALA A 403 14.13 -1.93 -26.83
C ALA A 403 14.25 -0.80 -25.81
N ALA A 404 13.81 -1.04 -24.56
CA ALA A 404 13.92 -0.09 -23.47
C ALA A 404 15.38 0.26 -23.14
N ILE A 405 16.27 -0.75 -23.16
CA ILE A 405 17.72 -0.55 -22.99
C ILE A 405 18.28 0.35 -24.10
N SER A 406 17.95 0.03 -25.36
CA SER A 406 18.41 0.79 -26.53
C SER A 406 17.92 2.24 -26.49
N TRP A 407 16.62 2.44 -26.29
CA TRP A 407 16.00 3.77 -26.19
C TRP A 407 16.62 4.60 -25.07
N THR A 408 16.81 3.99 -23.89
CA THR A 408 17.39 4.67 -22.72
C THR A 408 18.84 5.05 -22.97
N LYS A 409 19.61 4.19 -23.64
CA LYS A 409 20.99 4.48 -24.05
C LYS A 409 21.06 5.64 -25.03
N GLU A 410 20.20 5.65 -26.04
CA GLU A 410 20.13 6.73 -27.03
C GLU A 410 19.74 8.06 -26.36
N ARG A 411 18.68 8.03 -25.52
CA ARG A 411 18.13 9.21 -24.86
C ARG A 411 19.08 9.89 -23.88
N PHE A 412 19.87 9.10 -23.15
CA PHE A 412 20.75 9.60 -22.07
C PHE A 412 22.25 9.44 -22.38
N GLY A 413 22.60 8.95 -23.57
CA GLY A 413 23.98 8.79 -24.03
C GLY A 413 24.79 7.76 -23.26
N ARG A 414 24.16 6.82 -22.54
CA ARG A 414 24.86 5.83 -21.70
C ARG A 414 24.06 4.56 -21.51
N MET A 415 24.74 3.41 -21.52
CA MET A 415 24.11 2.12 -21.29
C MET A 415 23.45 2.08 -19.90
N PRO A 416 22.15 1.74 -19.78
CA PRO A 416 21.46 1.70 -18.51
C PRO A 416 21.81 0.45 -17.69
N VAL A 417 21.70 0.59 -16.38
CA VAL A 417 21.51 -0.54 -15.46
C VAL A 417 20.13 -1.16 -15.72
N VAL A 418 20.01 -2.47 -15.60
CA VAL A 418 18.72 -3.16 -15.64
C VAL A 418 18.36 -3.64 -14.24
N ALA A 419 17.23 -3.15 -13.72
CA ALA A 419 16.62 -3.65 -12.50
C ALA A 419 15.26 -4.26 -12.86
N SER A 420 14.89 -5.37 -12.21
CA SER A 420 13.69 -6.09 -12.61
C SER A 420 13.00 -6.76 -11.45
N TRP A 421 11.69 -6.99 -11.58
CA TRP A 421 10.85 -7.54 -10.51
C TRP A 421 10.08 -8.78 -10.96
N ALA A 422 10.03 -9.81 -10.12
CA ALA A 422 9.21 -11.01 -10.31
C ALA A 422 9.46 -11.67 -11.68
N MET A 423 8.40 -11.98 -12.43
CA MET A 423 8.50 -12.51 -13.80
C MET A 423 9.26 -11.59 -14.77
N GLY A 424 9.27 -10.28 -14.53
CA GLY A 424 10.10 -9.35 -15.29
C GLY A 424 11.58 -9.69 -15.19
N SER A 425 12.02 -10.25 -14.07
CA SER A 425 13.41 -10.73 -13.90
C SER A 425 13.73 -11.93 -14.78
N VAL A 426 12.73 -12.70 -15.23
CA VAL A 426 12.93 -13.79 -16.19
C VAL A 426 13.16 -13.22 -17.59
N ALA A 427 12.29 -12.32 -18.04
CA ALA A 427 12.46 -11.62 -19.32
C ALA A 427 13.74 -10.76 -19.36
N SER A 428 14.07 -10.06 -18.28
CA SER A 428 15.31 -9.27 -18.18
C SER A 428 16.56 -10.14 -18.15
N LEU A 429 16.52 -11.34 -17.55
CA LEU A 429 17.64 -12.29 -17.63
C LEU A 429 17.88 -12.73 -19.08
N ALA A 430 16.81 -13.02 -19.83
CA ALA A 430 16.91 -13.37 -21.24
C ALA A 430 17.53 -12.23 -22.06
N ALA A 431 17.12 -10.98 -21.84
CA ALA A 431 17.68 -9.82 -22.53
C ALA A 431 19.17 -9.61 -22.20
N VAL A 432 19.55 -9.73 -20.93
CA VAL A 432 20.96 -9.65 -20.51
C VAL A 432 21.81 -10.77 -21.12
N ALA A 433 21.28 -11.99 -21.18
CA ALA A 433 21.95 -13.12 -21.82
C ALA A 433 22.10 -12.92 -23.33
N GLU A 434 21.09 -12.33 -23.98
CA GLU A 434 21.15 -11.99 -25.41
C GLU A 434 22.23 -10.95 -25.70
N LEU A 435 22.30 -9.88 -24.90
CA LEU A 435 23.38 -8.88 -24.99
C LEU A 435 24.76 -9.51 -24.76
N ALA A 436 24.88 -10.44 -23.80
CA ALA A 436 26.14 -11.13 -23.54
C ALA A 436 26.58 -11.96 -24.74
N ARG A 437 25.65 -12.71 -25.34
CA ARG A 437 25.87 -13.59 -26.50
C ARG A 437 26.20 -12.80 -27.77
N ALA A 438 25.59 -11.63 -27.95
CA ALA A 438 25.88 -10.74 -29.07
C ALA A 438 27.32 -10.19 -29.03
N GLY A 439 27.99 -10.21 -27.87
CA GLY A 439 29.39 -9.82 -27.72
C GLY A 439 29.67 -8.32 -27.86
N GLY A 440 28.62 -7.50 -27.91
CA GLY A 440 28.69 -6.04 -28.01
C GLY A 440 28.68 -5.33 -26.65
N ASP A 441 28.07 -4.15 -26.62
CA ASP A 441 27.91 -3.40 -25.37
C ASP A 441 27.00 -4.15 -24.39
N GLN A 442 27.44 -4.22 -23.13
CA GLN A 442 26.72 -4.87 -22.05
C GLN A 442 26.22 -3.83 -21.04
N VAL A 443 25.10 -4.12 -20.36
CA VAL A 443 24.62 -3.30 -19.23
C VAL A 443 25.68 -3.26 -18.13
N PRO A 444 25.86 -2.14 -17.40
CA PRO A 444 26.95 -2.04 -16.44
C PRO A 444 26.62 -2.74 -15.11
N TYR A 445 25.33 -3.00 -14.84
CA TYR A 445 24.87 -3.71 -13.65
C TYR A 445 23.50 -4.35 -13.88
N TYR A 446 23.25 -5.50 -13.25
CA TYR A 446 21.96 -6.20 -13.30
C TYR A 446 21.40 -6.48 -11.89
N VAL A 447 20.13 -6.19 -11.67
CA VAL A 447 19.46 -6.34 -10.37
C VAL A 447 18.14 -7.09 -10.52
N PRO A 448 18.17 -8.44 -10.59
CA PRO A 448 16.95 -9.23 -10.51
C PRO A 448 16.42 -9.29 -9.07
N MET A 449 15.15 -8.93 -8.90
CA MET A 449 14.41 -9.04 -7.65
C MET A 449 13.30 -10.08 -7.79
N SER A 450 13.12 -10.91 -6.75
CA SER A 450 12.04 -11.90 -6.66
C SER A 450 11.95 -12.85 -7.87
N TYR A 451 13.10 -13.24 -8.43
CA TYR A 451 13.16 -14.10 -9.61
C TYR A 451 12.55 -15.49 -9.34
N THR A 452 11.73 -16.01 -10.26
CA THR A 452 11.10 -17.34 -10.19
C THR A 452 10.72 -17.81 -11.59
N ARG A 453 11.05 -19.05 -11.94
CA ARG A 453 10.60 -19.65 -13.20
C ARG A 453 9.13 -20.03 -13.12
N MET A 454 8.43 -19.99 -14.25
CA MET A 454 7.02 -20.39 -14.31
C MET A 454 6.80 -21.81 -13.77
N SER A 455 7.69 -22.76 -14.07
CA SER A 455 7.61 -24.15 -13.59
C SER A 455 7.69 -24.29 -12.06
N ALA A 456 8.48 -23.44 -11.40
CA ALA A 456 8.62 -23.42 -9.94
C ALA A 456 7.40 -22.78 -9.27
N LEU A 457 6.86 -21.71 -9.87
CA LEU A 457 5.64 -21.05 -9.39
C LEU A 457 4.45 -22.03 -9.32
N GLN A 458 4.35 -22.98 -10.26
CA GLN A 458 3.28 -23.98 -10.24
C GLN A 458 3.34 -24.93 -9.03
N ASN A 459 4.42 -24.94 -8.25
CA ASN A 459 4.51 -25.73 -7.01
C ASN A 459 3.58 -25.21 -5.89
N LEU A 460 2.97 -24.03 -6.07
CA LEU A 460 1.95 -23.50 -5.17
C LEU A 460 0.63 -24.26 -5.25
N ARG A 461 0.41 -25.04 -6.32
CA ARG A 461 -0.83 -25.80 -6.51
C ARG A 461 -0.85 -27.04 -5.63
N ALA A 462 -2.01 -27.33 -5.06
CA ALA A 462 -2.23 -28.56 -4.31
C ALA A 462 -2.12 -29.82 -5.20
N ASP A 463 -2.59 -29.73 -6.44
CA ASP A 463 -2.46 -30.78 -7.47
C ASP A 463 -1.84 -30.18 -8.74
N LYS A 464 -0.52 -30.06 -8.73
CA LYS A 464 0.26 -29.46 -9.81
C LYS A 464 0.14 -30.27 -11.09
N GLU A 465 0.22 -31.60 -10.98
CA GLU A 465 0.22 -32.53 -12.11
C GLU A 465 -1.11 -32.49 -12.86
N ALA A 466 -2.24 -32.54 -12.15
CA ALA A 466 -3.55 -32.47 -12.79
C ALA A 466 -3.79 -31.10 -13.45
N ALA A 467 -3.44 -30.00 -12.77
CA ALA A 467 -3.57 -28.65 -13.33
C ALA A 467 -2.69 -28.47 -14.58
N HIS A 468 -1.46 -28.98 -14.54
CA HIS A 468 -0.56 -28.98 -15.70
C HIS A 468 -1.16 -29.76 -16.87
N ALA A 469 -1.61 -31.00 -16.64
CA ALA A 469 -2.22 -31.83 -17.68
C ALA A 469 -3.47 -31.17 -18.30
N ALA A 470 -4.31 -30.55 -17.46
CA ALA A 470 -5.49 -29.83 -17.91
C ALA A 470 -5.12 -28.61 -18.78
N LEU A 471 -4.22 -27.75 -18.31
CA LEU A 471 -3.76 -26.56 -19.07
C LEU A 471 -3.07 -26.93 -20.38
N MET A 472 -2.29 -28.03 -20.41
CA MET A 472 -1.67 -28.54 -21.63
C MET A 472 -2.70 -29.10 -22.63
N GLY A 473 -3.82 -29.64 -22.13
CA GLY A 473 -4.90 -30.18 -22.96
C GLY A 473 -5.82 -29.12 -23.58
N LEU A 474 -5.78 -27.87 -23.12
CA LEU A 474 -6.56 -26.77 -23.71
C LEU A 474 -6.02 -26.38 -25.08
N SER A 475 -6.89 -25.83 -25.94
CA SER A 475 -6.43 -25.15 -27.15
C SER A 475 -5.61 -23.91 -26.78
N ASP A 476 -4.63 -23.53 -27.60
CA ASP A 476 -3.75 -22.37 -27.33
C ASP A 476 -4.53 -21.09 -27.06
N ASP A 477 -5.63 -20.93 -27.78
CA ASP A 477 -6.50 -19.77 -27.78
C ASP A 477 -7.55 -19.78 -26.66
N GLU A 478 -7.63 -20.86 -25.88
CA GLU A 478 -8.62 -21.00 -24.82
C GLU A 478 -8.41 -19.93 -23.73
N PRO A 479 -9.44 -19.15 -23.35
CA PRO A 479 -9.32 -18.21 -22.25
C PRO A 479 -9.28 -18.95 -20.92
N VAL A 480 -8.27 -18.66 -20.11
CA VAL A 480 -8.14 -19.10 -18.73
C VAL A 480 -8.09 -17.88 -17.79
N PRO A 481 -8.48 -18.05 -16.51
CA PRO A 481 -8.33 -16.98 -15.53
C PRO A 481 -6.88 -16.51 -15.42
N PRO A 482 -6.60 -15.21 -15.20
CA PRO A 482 -5.23 -14.74 -15.00
C PRO A 482 -4.60 -15.32 -13.73
N PHE A 483 -5.40 -15.54 -12.69
CA PHE A 483 -4.97 -16.14 -11.42
C PHE A 483 -5.77 -17.39 -11.06
N ASP A 484 -5.12 -18.24 -10.28
CA ASP A 484 -5.78 -19.29 -9.55
C ASP A 484 -5.86 -18.93 -8.06
N THR A 485 -7.09 -18.89 -7.54
CA THR A 485 -7.41 -18.65 -6.13
C THR A 485 -7.84 -19.93 -5.39
N GLY A 486 -7.67 -21.10 -6.02
CA GLY A 486 -8.02 -22.41 -5.46
C GLY A 486 -9.50 -22.78 -5.52
N THR A 487 -10.34 -22.00 -6.22
CA THR A 487 -11.76 -22.36 -6.43
C THR A 487 -11.94 -23.25 -7.65
N GLU A 488 -13.02 -24.03 -7.71
CA GLU A 488 -13.35 -24.82 -8.90
C GLU A 488 -13.41 -24.00 -10.20
N ALA A 489 -13.77 -22.70 -10.11
CA ALA A 489 -13.83 -21.78 -11.24
C ALA A 489 -12.46 -21.21 -11.65
N THR A 490 -11.49 -21.18 -10.75
CA THR A 490 -10.17 -20.55 -10.96
C THR A 490 -9.01 -21.55 -10.98
N LYS A 491 -9.25 -22.83 -10.66
CA LYS A 491 -8.21 -23.88 -10.46
C LYS A 491 -7.29 -24.15 -11.66
N LEU A 492 -7.58 -23.53 -12.81
CA LEU A 492 -6.78 -23.58 -14.02
C LEU A 492 -6.32 -22.18 -14.46
N GLY A 493 -6.20 -21.22 -13.54
CA GLY A 493 -5.66 -19.91 -13.86
C GLY A 493 -4.18 -19.96 -14.25
N TYR A 494 -3.71 -18.99 -15.02
CA TYR A 494 -2.31 -18.91 -15.47
C TYR A 494 -1.31 -18.82 -14.30
N TYR A 495 -1.65 -18.03 -13.28
CA TYR A 495 -0.75 -17.69 -12.18
C TYR A 495 -1.34 -18.12 -10.82
N PRO A 496 -0.80 -19.16 -10.15
CA PRO A 496 -1.29 -19.53 -8.82
C PRO A 496 -0.83 -18.50 -7.78
N LEU A 497 -1.76 -18.01 -6.97
CA LEU A 497 -1.46 -17.09 -5.87
C LEU A 497 -1.35 -17.84 -4.55
N ASP A 498 -0.38 -17.47 -3.72
CA ASP A 498 -0.39 -17.85 -2.31
C ASP A 498 -1.45 -17.01 -1.54
N PRO A 499 -1.94 -17.48 -0.39
CA PRO A 499 -3.00 -16.80 0.34
C PRO A 499 -2.69 -15.34 0.73
N ALA A 500 -1.42 -15.03 1.07
CA ALA A 500 -1.04 -13.67 1.46
C ALA A 500 -1.01 -12.73 0.26
N THR A 501 -0.54 -13.21 -0.89
CA THR A 501 -0.60 -12.43 -2.14
C THR A 501 -2.04 -12.29 -2.64
N GLN A 502 -2.88 -13.33 -2.52
CA GLN A 502 -4.30 -13.23 -2.87
C GLN A 502 -4.98 -12.10 -2.08
N ALA A 503 -4.78 -12.06 -0.76
CA ALA A 503 -5.33 -11.00 0.09
C ALA A 503 -4.81 -9.61 -0.32
N TYR A 504 -3.52 -9.47 -0.63
CA TYR A 504 -2.93 -8.23 -1.12
C TYR A 504 -3.50 -7.80 -2.48
N VAL A 505 -3.69 -8.75 -3.42
CA VAL A 505 -4.30 -8.49 -4.73
C VAL A 505 -5.73 -8.00 -4.56
N ASP A 506 -6.51 -8.67 -3.72
CA ASP A 506 -7.92 -8.33 -3.47
C ASP A 506 -8.08 -6.98 -2.75
N GLU A 507 -7.19 -6.66 -1.80
CA GLU A 507 -7.26 -5.43 -1.00
C GLU A 507 -6.68 -4.21 -1.70
N GLN A 508 -5.51 -4.35 -2.34
CA GLN A 508 -4.74 -3.21 -2.85
C GLN A 508 -4.83 -3.10 -4.36
N LEU A 509 -4.60 -4.18 -5.10
CA LEU A 509 -4.53 -4.13 -6.57
C LEU A 509 -5.91 -3.97 -7.23
N GLY A 510 -6.97 -4.54 -6.64
CA GLY A 510 -8.34 -4.34 -7.13
C GLY A 510 -8.81 -2.87 -7.09
N SER A 511 -8.20 -2.03 -6.23
CA SER A 511 -8.51 -0.60 -6.14
C SER A 511 -7.71 0.27 -7.13
N TYR A 512 -6.56 -0.21 -7.63
CA TYR A 512 -5.73 0.51 -8.61
C TYR A 512 -6.33 0.49 -10.02
N THR A 513 -7.18 -0.50 -10.33
CA THR A 513 -7.83 -0.69 -11.63
C THR A 513 -9.10 0.15 -11.81
N ASP A 514 -9.73 0.57 -10.71
CA ASP A 514 -10.98 1.34 -10.75
C ASP A 514 -10.78 2.83 -11.03
N ALA A 515 -9.56 3.35 -10.95
CA ALA A 515 -9.27 4.78 -11.09
C ALA A 515 -9.61 5.36 -12.49
N ASP A 516 -9.73 4.51 -13.52
CA ASP A 516 -10.07 4.91 -14.90
C ASP A 516 -11.25 4.12 -15.50
N GLY A 517 -12.04 3.42 -14.67
CA GLY A 517 -13.27 2.73 -15.12
C GLY A 517 -13.05 1.53 -16.05
N VAL A 518 -11.92 0.84 -15.94
CA VAL A 518 -11.61 -0.36 -16.76
C VAL A 518 -11.61 -1.59 -15.86
N GLU A 519 -12.02 -2.72 -16.45
CA GLU A 519 -11.98 -4.11 -15.96
C GLU A 519 -11.07 -4.33 -14.71
N ARG A 520 -11.60 -5.06 -13.72
CA ARG A 520 -11.07 -5.33 -12.35
C ARG A 520 -9.59 -5.78 -12.24
N TRP A 521 -8.92 -6.01 -13.36
CA TRP A 521 -7.53 -6.41 -13.47
C TRP A 521 -6.86 -5.63 -14.62
N PRO A 522 -5.54 -5.36 -14.60
CA PRO A 522 -4.79 -4.35 -15.35
C PRO A 522 -4.82 -4.51 -16.89
N GLY A 523 -6.01 -4.42 -17.46
CA GLY A 523 -6.27 -4.47 -18.89
C GLY A 523 -6.68 -5.84 -19.45
N CYS A 524 -6.91 -6.88 -18.65
CA CYS A 524 -7.43 -8.17 -19.16
C CYS A 524 -8.41 -8.87 -18.21
N SER A 525 -9.43 -9.51 -18.78
CA SER A 525 -10.40 -10.37 -18.06
C SER A 525 -9.97 -11.83 -18.03
N ALA A 526 -9.15 -12.25 -18.99
CA ALA A 526 -8.60 -13.59 -19.12
C ALA A 526 -7.22 -13.54 -19.80
N VAL A 527 -6.48 -14.64 -19.70
CA VAL A 527 -5.27 -14.88 -20.50
C VAL A 527 -5.42 -16.14 -21.33
N THR A 528 -4.62 -16.30 -22.37
CA THR A 528 -4.67 -17.51 -23.22
C THR A 528 -4.02 -18.70 -22.52
N ALA A 529 -4.47 -19.93 -22.79
CA ALA A 529 -3.75 -21.14 -22.37
C ALA A 529 -2.34 -21.22 -23.00
N LYS A 530 -2.17 -20.64 -24.20
CA LYS A 530 -0.85 -20.42 -24.83
C LYS A 530 0.13 -19.68 -23.92
N SER A 531 -0.34 -18.67 -23.19
CA SER A 531 0.47 -17.92 -22.23
C SER A 531 1.17 -18.86 -21.24
N TYR A 532 0.44 -19.83 -20.70
CA TYR A 532 0.99 -20.83 -19.78
C TYR A 532 2.06 -21.69 -20.45
N LYS A 533 1.75 -22.24 -21.64
CA LYS A 533 2.63 -23.13 -22.39
C LYS A 533 3.95 -22.46 -22.76
N GLU A 534 3.86 -21.25 -23.31
CA GLU A 534 5.05 -20.47 -23.72
C GLU A 534 5.88 -20.02 -22.52
N CYS A 535 5.24 -19.49 -21.47
CA CYS A 535 5.96 -19.08 -20.26
C CYS A 535 6.61 -20.25 -19.52
N LEU A 536 6.03 -21.45 -19.60
CA LEU A 536 6.63 -22.67 -19.04
C LEU A 536 7.86 -23.11 -19.84
N ALA A 537 7.82 -23.00 -21.17
CA ALA A 537 8.93 -23.33 -22.06
C ALA A 537 10.06 -22.27 -22.04
N PHE A 538 9.74 -21.03 -21.69
CA PHE A 538 10.70 -19.93 -21.61
C PHE A 538 11.59 -20.04 -20.36
N ASP A 539 12.74 -20.71 -20.52
CA ASP A 539 13.75 -20.89 -19.45
C ASP A 539 15.11 -20.30 -19.86
N PRO A 540 15.32 -18.97 -19.72
CA PRO A 540 16.60 -18.34 -20.03
C PRO A 540 17.73 -18.76 -19.09
N GLU A 541 17.41 -19.31 -17.91
CA GLU A 541 18.42 -19.78 -16.97
C GLU A 541 19.10 -21.07 -17.44
N ALA A 542 18.33 -21.98 -18.06
CA ALA A 542 18.87 -23.17 -18.71
C ALA A 542 19.90 -22.81 -19.79
N GLN A 543 19.80 -21.63 -20.40
CA GLN A 543 20.72 -21.13 -21.42
C GLN A 543 21.98 -20.47 -20.87
N LEU A 544 22.08 -20.25 -19.54
CA LEU A 544 23.29 -19.69 -18.93
C LEU A 544 24.44 -20.70 -18.90
N ALA A 545 24.11 -21.99 -18.77
CA ALA A 545 25.09 -23.06 -18.80
C ALA A 545 25.70 -23.17 -20.20
N GLY A 546 26.98 -22.80 -20.32
CA GLY A 546 27.69 -22.77 -21.60
C GLY A 546 27.47 -21.48 -22.42
N ALA A 547 26.81 -20.47 -21.86
CA ALA A 547 26.74 -19.16 -22.50
C ALA A 547 28.15 -18.58 -22.69
N SER A 548 28.50 -18.27 -23.93
CA SER A 548 29.68 -17.48 -24.26
C SER A 548 29.33 -15.99 -24.16
N GLY A 549 30.28 -15.18 -23.72
CA GLY A 549 30.10 -13.73 -23.62
C GLY A 549 30.31 -13.15 -22.23
N ARG A 550 30.28 -11.81 -22.15
CA ARG A 550 30.51 -11.08 -20.91
C ARG A 550 29.16 -10.74 -20.26
N PHE A 551 28.88 -11.38 -19.13
CA PHE A 551 27.74 -11.04 -18.29
C PHE A 551 28.07 -9.86 -17.36
N PRO A 552 27.08 -9.00 -17.05
CA PRO A 552 27.29 -7.87 -16.16
C PRO A 552 27.46 -8.33 -14.71
N PRO A 553 28.09 -7.53 -13.85
CA PRO A 553 27.99 -7.73 -12.42
C PRO A 553 26.53 -7.65 -11.97
N ALA A 554 26.14 -8.47 -10.99
CA ALA A 554 24.77 -8.56 -10.54
C ALA A 554 24.61 -8.54 -9.00
N LEU A 555 23.51 -7.91 -8.57
CA LEU A 555 22.97 -8.02 -7.21
C LEU A 555 21.61 -8.72 -7.29
N ILE A 556 21.60 -10.00 -6.88
CA ILE A 556 20.38 -10.80 -6.85
C ILE A 556 19.71 -10.61 -5.50
N ILE A 557 18.49 -10.09 -5.48
CA ILE A 557 17.74 -9.74 -4.27
C ILE A 557 16.49 -10.60 -4.18
N HIS A 558 16.15 -11.05 -2.97
CA HIS A 558 14.89 -11.73 -2.71
C HIS A 558 14.35 -11.39 -1.32
N GLY A 559 13.03 -11.43 -1.17
CA GLY A 559 12.41 -11.36 0.16
C GLY A 559 12.50 -12.70 0.89
N ALA A 560 12.99 -12.72 2.12
CA ALA A 560 13.20 -13.98 2.85
C ALA A 560 11.89 -14.69 3.25
N GLU A 561 10.77 -13.97 3.23
CA GLU A 561 9.43 -14.44 3.62
C GLU A 561 8.49 -14.48 2.41
N ASN A 562 9.03 -14.42 1.19
CA ASN A 562 8.22 -14.44 -0.03
C ASN A 562 7.65 -15.85 -0.29
N THR A 563 6.34 -15.98 -0.10
CA THR A 563 5.60 -17.24 -0.27
C THR A 563 5.03 -17.41 -1.67
N LEU A 564 5.06 -16.37 -2.52
CA LEU A 564 4.63 -16.47 -3.93
C LEU A 564 5.79 -16.93 -4.81
N HIS A 565 6.88 -16.20 -4.69
CA HIS A 565 8.15 -16.44 -5.37
C HIS A 565 9.11 -16.97 -4.32
N MET A 566 9.39 -18.27 -4.36
CA MET A 566 10.18 -18.91 -3.32
C MET A 566 11.65 -18.41 -3.37
N PRO A 567 12.27 -18.02 -2.24
CA PRO A 567 13.63 -17.47 -2.21
C PRO A 567 14.69 -18.39 -2.81
N GLU A 568 14.46 -19.69 -2.76
CA GLU A 568 15.29 -20.74 -3.34
C GLU A 568 15.52 -20.52 -4.83
N GLU A 569 14.58 -19.89 -5.55
CA GLU A 569 14.74 -19.60 -6.98
C GLU A 569 15.82 -18.56 -7.25
N SER A 570 15.97 -17.55 -6.39
CA SER A 570 17.08 -16.59 -6.49
C SER A 570 18.39 -17.14 -5.95
N VAL A 571 18.35 -18.07 -4.99
CA VAL A 571 19.54 -18.84 -4.59
C VAL A 571 20.04 -19.68 -5.76
N ARG A 572 19.14 -20.35 -6.46
CA ARG A 572 19.43 -21.17 -7.64
C ARG A 572 20.00 -20.33 -8.78
N LEU A 573 19.34 -19.22 -9.15
CA LEU A 573 19.88 -18.27 -10.13
C LEU A 573 21.27 -17.77 -9.74
N HIS A 574 21.47 -17.42 -8.46
CA HIS A 574 22.76 -16.96 -7.98
C HIS A 574 23.87 -17.99 -8.19
N GLN A 575 23.60 -19.28 -7.95
CA GLN A 575 24.59 -20.33 -8.16
C GLN A 575 25.06 -20.40 -9.62
N VAL A 576 24.11 -20.35 -10.57
CA VAL A 576 24.40 -20.55 -12.00
C VAL A 576 24.76 -19.27 -12.75
N TYR A 577 24.47 -18.08 -12.20
CA TYR A 577 24.73 -16.81 -12.88
C TYR A 577 26.24 -16.62 -13.20
N PRO A 578 26.64 -16.44 -14.46
CA PRO A 578 28.05 -16.46 -14.85
C PRO A 578 28.79 -15.15 -14.59
N GLY A 579 28.08 -14.03 -14.45
CA GLY A 579 28.68 -12.73 -14.16
C GLY A 579 29.17 -12.59 -12.71
N GLN A 580 29.94 -11.53 -12.45
CA GLN A 580 30.38 -11.20 -11.09
C GLN A 580 29.16 -11.00 -10.18
N LYS A 581 29.18 -11.58 -8.99
CA LYS A 581 28.09 -11.53 -8.02
C LYS A 581 28.63 -11.48 -6.60
N THR A 582 27.78 -11.08 -5.66
CA THR A 582 28.06 -11.17 -4.23
C THR A 582 28.28 -12.63 -3.80
N LYS A 583 28.80 -12.88 -2.58
CA LYS A 583 29.03 -14.25 -2.08
C LYS A 583 27.75 -15.08 -1.94
N ALA A 584 26.61 -14.42 -1.75
CA ALA A 584 25.28 -15.00 -1.63
C ALA A 584 24.25 -13.98 -2.16
N PRO A 585 23.05 -14.41 -2.56
CA PRO A 585 21.97 -13.47 -2.84
C PRO A 585 21.62 -12.64 -1.60
N LEU A 586 21.14 -11.43 -1.80
CA LEU A 586 20.65 -10.58 -0.72
C LEU A 586 19.22 -11.00 -0.35
N LEU A 587 19.10 -11.83 0.68
CA LEU A 587 17.82 -12.19 1.28
C LEU A 587 17.41 -11.16 2.34
N ILE A 588 16.32 -10.43 2.10
CA ILE A 588 15.86 -9.34 2.98
C ILE A 588 14.83 -9.90 3.96
N ALA A 589 15.15 -9.88 5.26
CA ALA A 589 14.22 -10.29 6.32
C ALA A 589 13.01 -9.34 6.41
N GLY A 590 11.82 -9.89 6.68
CA GLY A 590 10.56 -9.13 6.72
C GLY A 590 10.03 -8.70 5.36
N MET A 591 10.60 -9.21 4.26
CA MET A 591 10.14 -8.93 2.90
C MET A 591 9.42 -10.17 2.34
N GLU A 592 8.16 -9.99 1.98
CA GLU A 592 7.33 -10.95 1.27
C GLU A 592 7.45 -10.72 -0.25
N HIS A 593 6.36 -10.88 -1.01
CA HIS A 593 6.33 -10.54 -2.42
C HIS A 593 6.31 -9.01 -2.60
N GLY A 594 5.15 -8.36 -2.52
CA GLY A 594 4.99 -6.93 -2.80
C GLY A 594 4.50 -6.10 -1.62
N GLN A 595 4.09 -6.75 -0.53
CA GLN A 595 3.36 -6.18 0.61
C GLN A 595 4.11 -5.03 1.30
N GLN A 596 5.45 -5.03 1.21
CA GLN A 596 6.31 -4.03 1.83
C GLN A 596 6.83 -2.96 0.86
N LEU A 597 6.45 -2.97 -0.42
CA LEU A 597 6.90 -2.01 -1.42
C LEU A 597 6.21 -0.65 -1.26
N SER A 598 6.73 0.17 -0.34
CA SER A 598 6.29 1.53 -0.08
C SER A 598 7.48 2.39 0.32
N ALA A 599 7.51 3.66 -0.13
CA ALA A 599 8.62 4.60 0.10
C ALA A 599 9.01 4.74 1.59
N GLU A 600 8.05 4.60 2.51
CA GLU A 600 8.26 4.73 3.96
C GLU A 600 8.64 3.42 4.64
N ASN A 601 8.45 2.28 3.96
CA ASN A 601 8.76 0.99 4.51
C ASN A 601 10.29 0.83 4.64
N VAL A 602 10.74 0.36 5.81
CA VAL A 602 12.16 0.14 6.09
C VAL A 602 12.78 -0.93 5.20
N VAL A 603 12.01 -1.96 4.84
CA VAL A 603 12.41 -3.05 3.95
C VAL A 603 12.67 -2.51 2.55
N PHE A 604 11.73 -1.73 2.02
CA PHE A 604 11.86 -1.12 0.70
C PHE A 604 13.06 -0.16 0.64
N ARG A 605 13.22 0.71 1.64
CA ARG A 605 14.37 1.64 1.69
C ARG A 605 15.71 0.90 1.77
N TYR A 606 15.77 -0.19 2.54
CA TYR A 606 16.94 -1.04 2.63
C TYR A 606 17.26 -1.70 1.28
N MET A 607 16.24 -2.18 0.56
CA MET A 607 16.41 -2.69 -0.80
C MET A 607 16.98 -1.61 -1.74
N ILE A 608 16.36 -0.43 -1.80
CA ILE A 608 16.81 0.69 -2.65
C ILE A 608 18.23 1.14 -2.32
N GLU A 609 18.62 1.14 -1.04
CA GLU A 609 20.00 1.42 -0.63
C GLU A 609 21.00 0.40 -1.13
N ASN A 610 20.70 -0.90 -1.04
CA ASN A 610 21.58 -1.93 -1.56
C ASN A 610 21.71 -1.86 -3.09
N ILE A 611 20.63 -1.52 -3.80
CA ILE A 611 20.66 -1.28 -5.25
C ILE A 611 21.57 -0.09 -5.58
N ASP A 612 21.36 1.05 -4.93
CA ASP A 612 22.16 2.25 -5.12
C ASP A 612 23.65 1.99 -4.83
N CYS A 613 23.98 1.36 -3.71
CA CYS A 613 25.35 0.97 -3.37
C CYS A 613 25.96 0.02 -4.43
N GLY A 614 25.19 -0.97 -4.90
CA GLY A 614 25.63 -1.91 -5.93
C GLY A 614 25.95 -1.22 -7.25
N ILE A 615 25.07 -0.33 -7.72
CA ILE A 615 25.27 0.44 -8.95
C ILE A 615 26.52 1.32 -8.80
N ARG A 616 26.60 2.12 -7.73
CA ARG A 616 27.72 3.03 -7.52
C ARG A 616 29.07 2.32 -7.45
N GLY A 617 29.13 1.16 -6.77
CA GLY A 617 30.35 0.38 -6.63
C GLY A 617 30.83 -0.32 -7.91
N ASN A 618 30.03 -0.36 -8.97
CA ASN A 618 30.38 -1.02 -10.24
C ASN A 618 30.41 -0.07 -11.44
N THR A 619 29.99 1.19 -11.28
CA THR A 619 29.77 2.12 -12.40
C THR A 619 30.42 3.50 -12.24
N MET A 620 30.88 3.83 -11.03
CA MET A 620 31.77 4.98 -10.76
C MET A 620 33.15 4.47 -10.42
#